data_AF-A0A838TID3-F1
#
_entry.id   AF-A0A838TID3-F1
#
_cell.length_a   1.000
_cell.length_b   1.000
_cell.length_c   1.000
_cell.angle_alpha   90.00
_cell.angle_beta   90.00
_cell.angle_gamma   90.00
#
_symmetry.space_group_name_H-M   'P 1'
#
loop_
_entity.id
_entity.type
_entity.pdbx_description
1 polymer ?
#
loop_
_entity_poly.entity_id
_entity_poly.type
_entity_poly.pdbx_seq_one_letter_code
_entity_poly.pdbx_strand_id
1 'polypeptide(L)'
;MEPTQRARFNANFTKERYAGLVRAVNETEIWPADFRISETPIFFTPEFTQEIMGAARQIIAQVQTPEFRTHAQDAIPPRLVVPNEHPHPLFVSIDFAVCAEEDGRLTPRLIELQGFPSLYSYQLFFWRCLREAFPGLPAGWQPFFSGL
;
A
#
# COMPACT_ATOMS: atom_id res chain seq x y z
N MET A 1 13.05 5.02 -7.74
CA MET A 1 11.92 5.98 -7.83
C MET A 1 11.92 6.58 -9.21
N GLU A 2 10.77 6.95 -9.78
CA GLU A 2 10.69 7.60 -11.10
C GLU A 2 11.09 9.09 -10.97
N PRO A 3 12.25 9.50 -11.52
CA PRO A 3 12.82 10.82 -11.27
C PRO A 3 12.02 11.95 -11.91
N THR A 4 11.36 11.72 -13.05
CA THR A 4 10.64 12.75 -13.80
C THR A 4 9.40 13.22 -13.03
N GLN A 5 8.59 12.29 -12.54
CA GLN A 5 7.42 12.60 -11.72
C GLN A 5 7.82 13.18 -10.38
N ARG A 6 8.91 12.69 -9.76
CA ARG A 6 9.45 13.27 -8.54
C ARG A 6 9.81 14.75 -8.74
N ALA A 7 10.57 15.07 -9.79
CA ALA A 7 10.94 16.44 -10.11
C ALA A 7 9.72 17.32 -10.41
N ARG A 8 8.76 16.79 -11.19
CA ARG A 8 7.49 17.48 -11.50
C ARG A 8 6.67 17.77 -10.25
N PHE A 9 6.53 16.81 -9.34
CA PHE A 9 5.80 17.01 -8.07
C PHE A 9 6.49 18.09 -7.23
N ASN A 10 7.81 17.98 -7.05
CA ASN A 10 8.59 18.94 -6.25
C ASN A 10 8.48 20.37 -6.80
N ALA A 11 8.52 20.55 -8.12
CA ALA A 11 8.39 21.86 -8.75
C ALA A 11 7.00 22.51 -8.55
N ASN A 12 5.98 21.71 -8.26
CA ASN A 12 4.60 22.19 -8.04
C ASN A 12 4.18 22.14 -6.56
N PHE A 13 5.05 21.65 -5.68
CA PHE A 13 4.77 21.55 -4.26
C PHE A 13 4.80 22.94 -3.60
N THR A 14 3.81 23.21 -2.77
CA THR A 14 3.81 24.39 -1.89
C THR A 14 3.27 24.00 -0.52
N LYS A 15 3.67 24.74 0.53
CA LYS A 15 3.19 24.52 1.89
C LYS A 15 1.67 24.71 1.99
N GLU A 16 1.12 25.62 1.18
CA GLU A 16 -0.32 25.90 1.11
C GLU A 16 -1.10 24.72 0.54
N ARG A 17 -0.56 24.04 -0.49
CA ARG A 17 -1.17 22.81 -1.03
C ARG A 17 -1.13 21.68 -0.01
N TYR A 18 -0.02 21.50 0.69
CA TYR A 18 0.07 20.51 1.76
C TYR A 18 -0.89 20.83 2.93
N ALA A 19 -0.97 22.08 3.37
CA ALA A 19 -1.95 22.50 4.38
C ALA A 19 -3.39 22.26 3.90
N GLY A 20 -3.67 22.46 2.61
CA GLY A 20 -4.93 22.10 1.98
C GLY A 20 -5.23 20.60 2.05
N LEU A 21 -4.24 19.74 1.77
CA LEU A 21 -4.36 18.28 1.91
C LEU A 21 -4.69 17.88 3.36
N VAL A 22 -3.93 18.38 4.33
CA VAL A 22 -4.13 18.08 5.75
C VAL A 22 -5.53 18.51 6.20
N ARG A 23 -5.96 19.71 5.79
CA ARG A 23 -7.30 20.21 6.07
C ARG A 23 -8.38 19.32 5.46
N ALA A 24 -8.26 18.95 4.17
CA ALA A 24 -9.23 18.08 3.50
C ALA A 24 -9.38 16.72 4.19
N VAL A 25 -8.27 16.14 4.65
CA VAL A 25 -8.30 14.89 5.44
C VAL A 25 -9.02 15.10 6.77
N ASN A 26 -8.72 16.18 7.49
CA ASN A 26 -9.24 16.41 8.85
C ASN A 26 -10.69 16.93 8.90
N GLU A 27 -11.21 17.51 7.82
CA GLU A 27 -12.57 18.06 7.76
C GLU A 27 -13.62 17.06 7.26
N THR A 28 -13.20 15.90 6.74
CA THR A 28 -14.14 14.93 6.14
C THR A 28 -14.83 14.06 7.19
N GLU A 29 -14.12 13.71 8.27
CA GLU A 29 -14.63 12.83 9.32
C GLU A 29 -14.91 13.58 10.62
N ILE A 30 -15.64 12.95 11.54
CA ILE A 30 -16.01 13.55 12.84
C ILE A 30 -14.78 13.97 13.64
N TRP A 31 -13.67 13.23 13.49
CA TRP A 31 -12.42 13.46 14.19
C TRP A 31 -11.27 13.69 13.20
N PRO A 32 -10.34 14.60 13.50
CA PRO A 32 -9.15 14.78 12.70
C PRO A 32 -8.27 13.52 12.75
N ALA A 33 -7.41 13.36 11.74
CA ALA A 33 -6.40 12.30 11.75
C ALA A 33 -5.47 12.46 12.95
N ASP A 34 -5.28 11.37 13.70
CA ASP A 34 -4.37 11.28 14.84
C ASP A 34 -2.95 10.85 14.44
N PHE A 35 -2.70 10.75 13.12
CA PHE A 35 -1.42 10.40 12.53
C PHE A 35 -0.94 11.47 11.54
N ARG A 36 0.35 11.40 11.21
CA ARG A 36 0.96 12.34 10.24
C ARG A 36 0.62 11.95 8.81
N ILE A 37 0.26 12.95 8.02
CA ILE A 37 0.00 12.80 6.60
C ILE A 37 1.29 13.08 5.83
N SER A 38 1.65 12.20 4.90
CA SER A 38 2.83 12.44 4.05
C SER A 38 2.59 13.63 3.14
N GLU A 39 3.58 14.53 3.08
CA GLU A 39 3.58 15.71 2.20
C GLU A 39 3.66 15.35 0.72
N THR A 40 4.11 14.13 0.42
CA THR A 40 4.39 13.70 -0.96
C THR A 40 4.06 12.23 -1.19
N PRO A 41 3.49 11.88 -2.36
CA PRO A 41 3.38 10.48 -2.78
C PRO A 41 4.74 9.90 -3.17
N ILE A 42 4.80 8.58 -3.29
CA ILE A 42 5.96 7.85 -3.83
C ILE A 42 5.68 7.53 -5.30
N PHE A 43 6.69 7.72 -6.16
CA PHE A 43 6.62 7.40 -7.58
C PHE A 43 7.50 6.20 -7.88
N PHE A 44 6.89 5.04 -8.08
CA PHE A 44 7.59 3.83 -8.49
C PHE A 44 7.83 3.82 -10.00
N THR A 45 8.93 3.21 -10.43
CA THR A 45 9.13 2.96 -11.86
C THR A 45 8.25 1.79 -12.30
N PRO A 46 7.95 1.65 -13.61
CA PRO A 46 7.23 0.48 -14.12
C PRO A 46 7.90 -0.84 -13.73
N GLU A 47 9.23 -0.90 -13.77
CA GLU A 47 10.01 -2.11 -13.47
C GLU A 47 9.82 -2.52 -12.01
N PHE A 48 10.00 -1.59 -11.06
CA PHE A 48 9.80 -1.87 -9.64
C PHE A 48 8.35 -2.22 -9.32
N THR A 49 7.40 -1.57 -10.02
CA THR A 49 5.97 -1.88 -9.88
C THR A 49 5.66 -3.31 -10.30
N GLN A 50 6.24 -3.79 -11.40
CA GLN A 50 6.09 -5.19 -11.81
C GLN A 50 6.77 -6.15 -10.83
N GLU A 51 7.94 -5.81 -10.29
CA GLU A 51 8.67 -6.62 -9.31
C GLU A 51 7.85 -6.82 -8.03
N ILE A 52 7.31 -5.74 -7.42
CA ILE A 52 6.51 -5.84 -6.20
C ILE A 52 5.18 -6.57 -6.43
N MET A 53 4.52 -6.33 -7.57
CA MET A 53 3.30 -7.05 -7.93
C MET A 53 3.57 -8.54 -8.18
N GLY A 54 4.70 -8.87 -8.80
CA GLY A 54 5.15 -10.24 -9.02
C GLY A 54 5.38 -10.97 -7.68
N ALA A 55 6.12 -10.35 -6.77
CA ALA A 55 6.36 -10.87 -5.43
C ALA A 55 5.05 -11.09 -4.66
N ALA A 56 4.13 -10.12 -4.67
CA ALA A 56 2.82 -10.25 -4.03
C ALA A 56 2.01 -11.42 -4.60
N ARG A 57 1.93 -11.56 -5.93
CA ARG A 57 1.23 -12.68 -6.57
C ARG A 57 1.85 -14.04 -6.23
N GLN A 58 3.18 -14.13 -6.17
CA GLN A 58 3.87 -15.36 -5.79
C GLN A 58 3.57 -15.76 -4.34
N ILE A 59 3.53 -14.79 -3.43
CA ILE A 59 3.17 -15.04 -2.02
C ILE A 59 1.72 -15.51 -1.93
N ILE A 60 0.79 -14.81 -2.60
CA ILE A 60 -0.64 -15.19 -2.62
C ILE A 60 -0.80 -16.62 -3.15
N ALA A 61 -0.11 -16.97 -4.23
CA ALA A 61 -0.17 -18.32 -4.79
C ALA A 61 0.33 -19.38 -3.80
N GLN A 62 1.39 -19.10 -3.03
CA GLN A 62 1.93 -20.02 -2.02
C GLN A 62 0.97 -20.24 -0.86
N VAL A 63 0.40 -19.17 -0.29
CA VAL A 63 -0.46 -19.26 0.91
C VAL A 63 -1.85 -19.87 0.61
N GLN A 64 -2.22 -19.99 -0.66
CA GLN A 64 -3.45 -20.62 -1.11
C GLN A 64 -3.32 -22.15 -1.32
N THR A 65 -2.13 -22.71 -1.15
CA THR A 65 -1.90 -24.15 -1.38
C THR A 65 -2.42 -25.01 -0.21
N PRO A 66 -2.92 -26.24 -0.47
CA PRO A 66 -3.24 -27.21 0.58
C PRO A 66 -2.04 -27.56 1.46
N GLU A 67 -0.83 -27.59 0.88
CA GLU A 67 0.42 -27.88 1.58
C GLU A 67 0.73 -26.80 2.62
N PHE A 68 0.59 -25.52 2.24
CA PHE A 68 0.73 -24.40 3.17
C PHE A 68 -0.30 -24.49 4.30
N ARG A 69 -1.56 -24.76 3.99
CA ARG A 69 -2.61 -24.90 5.02
C ARG A 69 -2.26 -25.99 6.02
N THR A 70 -1.84 -27.16 5.54
CA THR A 70 -1.45 -28.27 6.41
C THR A 70 -0.26 -27.89 7.27
N HIS A 71 0.74 -27.21 6.71
CA HIS A 71 1.90 -26.74 7.47
C HIS A 71 1.55 -25.69 8.54
N ALA A 72 0.59 -24.80 8.25
CA ALA A 72 0.21 -23.70 9.13
C ALA A 72 -0.69 -24.14 10.31
N GLN A 73 -1.30 -25.33 10.27
CA GLN A 73 -2.20 -25.81 11.32
C GLN A 73 -1.54 -25.83 12.71
N ASP A 74 -0.27 -26.23 12.78
CA ASP A 74 0.47 -26.32 14.04
C ASP A 74 0.94 -24.96 14.57
N ALA A 75 0.82 -23.89 13.78
CA ALA A 75 1.21 -22.54 14.19
C ALA A 75 0.18 -21.89 15.13
N ILE A 76 -1.06 -22.38 15.16
CA ILE A 76 -2.14 -21.83 15.99
C ILE A 76 -2.22 -22.64 17.29
N PRO A 77 -2.02 -22.02 18.47
CA PRO A 77 -2.21 -22.70 19.75
C PRO A 77 -3.62 -23.31 19.84
N PRO A 78 -3.80 -24.53 20.38
CA PRO A 78 -5.09 -25.21 20.41
C PRO A 78 -6.25 -24.38 21.00
N ARG A 79 -5.95 -23.52 21.98
CA ARG A 79 -6.93 -22.62 22.62
C ARG A 79 -7.41 -21.45 21.74
N LEU A 80 -6.75 -21.20 20.61
CA LEU A 80 -7.03 -20.10 19.68
C LEU A 80 -7.64 -20.60 18.35
N VAL A 81 -7.92 -21.91 18.24
CA VAL A 81 -8.55 -22.47 17.04
C VAL A 81 -9.99 -21.94 16.95
N VAL A 82 -10.30 -21.31 15.82
CA VAL A 82 -11.64 -20.81 15.51
C VAL A 82 -12.31 -21.78 14.52
N PRO A 83 -13.54 -22.26 14.79
CA PRO A 83 -14.22 -23.19 13.88
C PRO A 83 -14.63 -22.51 12.57
N ASN A 84 -14.88 -23.31 11.53
CA ASN A 84 -15.37 -22.88 10.21
C ASN A 84 -14.42 -21.95 9.44
N GLU A 85 -13.11 -22.20 9.49
CA GLU A 85 -12.14 -21.51 8.65
C GLU A 85 -12.43 -21.73 7.15
N HIS A 86 -12.36 -20.66 6.36
CA HIS A 86 -12.49 -20.75 4.91
C HIS A 86 -11.25 -21.38 4.27
N PRO A 87 -11.38 -22.05 3.11
CA PRO A 87 -10.23 -22.62 2.41
C PRO A 87 -9.25 -21.56 1.87
N HIS A 88 -9.63 -20.28 1.84
CA HIS A 88 -8.72 -19.21 1.44
C HIS A 88 -8.92 -18.01 2.36
N PRO A 89 -7.89 -17.17 2.53
CA PRO A 89 -8.05 -15.91 3.24
C PRO A 89 -9.11 -15.03 2.57
N LEU A 90 -9.93 -14.36 3.38
CA LEU A 90 -10.91 -13.38 2.89
C LEU A 90 -10.23 -12.07 2.49
N PHE A 91 -9.18 -11.70 3.22
CA PHE A 91 -8.34 -10.53 2.98
C PHE A 91 -6.88 -10.91 3.11
N VAL A 92 -6.04 -10.27 2.30
CA VAL A 92 -4.58 -10.39 2.39
C VAL A 92 -3.99 -9.00 2.15
N SER A 93 -3.23 -8.54 3.13
CA SER A 93 -2.33 -7.39 3.00
C SER A 93 -0.90 -7.89 3.11
N ILE A 94 -0.03 -7.39 2.25
CA ILE A 94 1.38 -7.78 2.20
C ILE A 94 2.22 -6.51 2.29
N ASP A 95 2.99 -6.42 3.37
CA ASP A 95 3.84 -5.27 3.62
C ASP A 95 5.24 -5.57 3.09
N PHE A 96 5.73 -4.67 2.23
CA PHE A 96 7.08 -4.71 1.70
C PHE A 96 7.87 -3.48 2.14
N ALA A 97 9.11 -3.70 2.56
CA ALA A 97 10.11 -2.66 2.60
C ALA A 97 10.66 -2.42 1.19
N VAL A 98 10.87 -1.16 0.85
CA VAL A 98 11.59 -0.74 -0.36
C VAL A 98 13.06 -0.63 -0.01
N CYS A 99 13.86 -1.60 -0.42
CA CYS A 99 15.30 -1.66 -0.14
C CYS A 99 16.11 -1.28 -1.38
N ALA A 100 17.35 -0.86 -1.18
CA ALA A 100 18.33 -0.68 -2.25
C ALA A 100 19.35 -1.83 -2.20
N GLU A 101 19.67 -2.38 -3.37
CA GLU A 101 20.79 -3.30 -3.56
C GLU A 101 22.11 -2.53 -3.64
N GLU A 102 23.24 -3.25 -3.73
CA GLU A 102 24.59 -2.66 -3.78
C GLU A 102 24.78 -1.68 -4.96
N ASP A 103 24.10 -1.93 -6.07
CA ASP A 103 24.10 -1.11 -7.28
C ASP A 103 23.10 0.07 -7.23
N GLY A 104 22.36 0.23 -6.12
CA GLY A 104 21.34 1.24 -5.94
C GLY A 104 19.98 0.90 -6.57
N ARG A 105 19.83 -0.28 -7.19
CA ARG A 105 18.54 -0.75 -7.70
C ARG A 105 17.59 -1.00 -6.53
N LEU A 106 16.34 -0.57 -6.66
CA LEU A 106 15.32 -0.85 -5.65
C LEU A 106 14.81 -2.29 -5.78
N THR A 107 14.59 -2.96 -4.64
CA THR A 107 13.94 -4.28 -4.56
C THR A 107 12.95 -4.34 -3.38
N PRO A 108 11.81 -5.04 -3.51
CA PRO A 108 10.90 -5.25 -2.41
C PRO A 108 11.40 -6.36 -1.48
N ARG A 109 11.36 -6.13 -0.17
CA ARG A 109 11.64 -7.17 0.85
C ARG A 109 10.40 -7.37 1.71
N LEU A 110 9.94 -8.62 1.83
CA LEU A 110 8.76 -8.95 2.63
C LEU A 110 9.01 -8.57 4.10
N ILE A 111 8.05 -7.88 4.70
CA ILE A 111 8.03 -7.54 6.12
C ILE A 111 6.97 -8.38 6.84
N GLU A 112 5.72 -8.32 6.38
CA GLU A 112 4.60 -8.97 7.06
C GLU A 112 3.49 -9.39 6.08
N LEU A 113 2.74 -10.43 6.45
CA LEU A 113 1.47 -10.81 5.85
C LEU A 113 0.38 -10.64 6.90
N GLN A 114 -0.71 -9.96 6.53
CA GLN A 114 -1.82 -9.68 7.43
C GLN A 114 -3.15 -10.13 6.80
N GLY A 115 -4.04 -10.67 7.63
CA GLY A 115 -5.38 -11.14 7.23
C GLY A 115 -6.52 -10.16 7.55
N PHE A 116 -6.21 -8.92 7.94
CA PHE A 116 -7.20 -7.96 8.43
C PHE A 116 -7.46 -6.83 7.41
N PRO A 117 -8.72 -6.48 7.14
CA PRO A 117 -9.07 -5.44 6.18
C PRO A 117 -8.99 -4.04 6.79
N SER A 118 -7.77 -3.59 7.10
CA SER A 118 -7.55 -2.21 7.59
C SER A 118 -7.05 -1.29 6.47
N LEU A 119 -7.26 0.02 6.64
CA LEU A 119 -6.76 1.10 5.78
C LEU A 119 -7.27 1.18 4.32
N TYR A 120 -7.97 0.18 3.77
CA TYR A 120 -8.44 0.24 2.38
C TYR A 120 -9.31 1.47 2.05
N SER A 121 -10.30 1.77 2.90
CA SER A 121 -11.15 2.96 2.71
C SER A 121 -10.35 4.26 2.87
N TYR A 122 -9.41 4.28 3.82
CA TYR A 122 -8.52 5.42 4.02
C TYR A 122 -7.63 5.66 2.80
N GLN A 123 -7.10 4.63 2.13
CA GLN A 123 -6.30 4.78 0.92
C GLN A 123 -7.08 5.46 -0.21
N LEU A 124 -8.33 5.04 -0.44
CA LEU A 124 -9.20 5.65 -1.45
C LEU A 124 -9.55 7.10 -1.09
N PHE A 125 -9.91 7.34 0.18
CA PHE A 125 -10.21 8.66 0.69
C PHE A 125 -9.00 9.61 0.57
N PHE A 126 -7.84 9.19 1.05
CA PHE A 126 -6.60 9.95 0.97
C PHE A 126 -6.22 10.27 -0.47
N TRP A 127 -6.36 9.29 -1.39
CA TRP A 127 -6.11 9.50 -2.80
C TRP A 127 -6.96 10.63 -3.39
N ARG A 128 -8.26 10.68 -3.04
CA ARG A 128 -9.15 11.77 -3.44
C ARG A 128 -8.66 13.12 -2.93
N CYS A 129 -8.39 13.25 -1.62
CA CYS A 129 -7.88 14.49 -1.03
C CYS A 129 -6.55 14.93 -1.66
N LEU A 130 -5.65 13.97 -1.94
CA LEU A 130 -4.37 14.23 -2.60
C LEU A 130 -4.57 14.81 -4.01
N ARG A 131 -5.50 14.27 -4.80
CA ARG A 131 -5.80 14.78 -6.14
C ARG A 131 -6.41 16.18 -6.09
N GLU A 132 -7.27 16.46 -5.11
CA GLU A 132 -7.87 17.79 -4.91
C GLU A 132 -6.80 18.83 -4.54
N ALA A 133 -5.87 18.50 -3.65
CA ALA A 133 -4.78 19.38 -3.25
C ALA A 133 -3.69 19.54 -4.35
N PHE A 134 -3.48 18.51 -5.16
CA PHE A 134 -2.45 18.47 -6.21
C PHE A 134 -3.04 18.09 -7.58
N PRO A 135 -3.85 18.97 -8.22
CA PRO A 135 -4.44 18.72 -9.54
C PRO A 135 -3.42 18.50 -10.67
N GLY A 136 -2.14 18.84 -10.45
CA GLY A 136 -1.05 18.59 -11.40
C GLY A 136 -0.58 17.14 -11.47
N LEU A 137 -1.07 16.26 -10.59
CA LEU A 137 -0.79 14.82 -10.60
C LEU A 137 -1.39 14.19 -11.88
N PRO A 138 -0.58 13.48 -12.70
CA PRO A 138 -1.09 12.92 -13.95
C PRO A 138 -2.11 11.80 -13.68
N ALA A 139 -3.15 11.71 -14.52
CA ALA A 139 -4.25 10.75 -14.33
C ALA A 139 -3.79 9.28 -14.29
N GLY A 140 -2.78 8.90 -15.08
CA GLY A 140 -2.24 7.54 -15.11
C GLY A 140 -1.35 7.15 -13.92
N TRP A 141 -1.07 8.08 -13.00
CA TRP A 141 -0.30 7.80 -11.79
C TRP A 141 -1.26 7.66 -10.61
N GLN A 142 -1.60 6.41 -10.28
CA GLN A 142 -2.56 6.09 -9.22
C GLN A 142 -2.02 4.96 -8.32
N PRO A 143 -2.50 4.85 -7.06
CA PRO A 143 -2.08 3.79 -6.15
C PRO A 143 -2.71 2.41 -6.46
N PHE A 144 -3.60 2.33 -7.45
CA PHE A 144 -4.36 1.12 -7.78
C PHE A 144 -3.74 0.36 -8.95
N PHE A 145 -3.07 -0.76 -8.65
CA PHE A 145 -2.35 -1.56 -9.64
C PHE A 145 -3.23 -2.41 -10.57
N SER A 146 -4.49 -2.66 -10.18
CA SER A 146 -5.45 -3.43 -10.98
C SER A 146 -6.32 -2.57 -11.89
N GLY A 147 -6.17 -1.24 -11.85
CA GLY A 147 -7.02 -0.32 -12.61
C GLY A 147 -8.47 -0.25 -12.13
N LEU A 148 -8.75 -0.77 -10.93
CA LEU A 148 -10.03 -0.58 -10.21
C LEU A 148 -10.04 0.76 -9.47
#